data_AF-A0AAP8D1H1-F1
#
_entry.id   AF-A0AAP8D1H1-F1
#
_cell.length_a   1.000
_cell.length_b   1.000
_cell.length_c   1.000
_cell.angle_alpha   90.00
_cell.angle_beta   90.00
_cell.angle_gamma   90.00
#
_symmetry.space_group_name_H-M   'P 1'
#
loop_
_entity.id
_entity.type
_entity.pdbx_description
1 polymer ?
#
loop_
_entity_poly.entity_id
_entity_poly.type
_entity_poly.pdbx_seq_one_letter_code
_entity_poly.pdbx_strand_id
1 'polypeptide(L)'
;MSNQEKPLKDGSMESKTDKPNDWSKLSPAVVEALRRGEPLYVVDALGNGVVPDSPVTVVTDKGEFQYNITNGRLDPAAVEILLNDSNAVLLRRWRPQR
;
A
#
# COMPACT_ATOMS: atom_id res chain seq x y z
N MET A 1 -59.67 2.52 -14.05
CA MET A 1 -58.34 1.93 -14.29
C MET A 1 -57.44 3.04 -14.81
N SER A 2 -56.46 3.45 -14.02
CA SER A 2 -55.35 4.29 -14.49
C SER A 2 -54.16 3.97 -13.58
N ASN A 3 -53.06 3.54 -14.18
CA ASN A 3 -51.94 2.89 -13.52
C ASN A 3 -51.12 3.94 -12.75
N GLN A 4 -50.91 3.71 -11.45
CA GLN A 4 -49.85 4.38 -10.70
C GLN A 4 -48.52 3.70 -11.01
N GLU A 5 -47.68 4.34 -11.82
CA GLU A 5 -46.27 3.97 -11.97
C GLU A 5 -45.53 4.31 -10.68
N LYS A 6 -44.96 3.29 -10.02
CA LYS A 6 -43.99 3.45 -8.93
C LYS A 6 -42.63 3.78 -9.56
N PRO A 7 -41.90 4.80 -9.09
CA PRO A 7 -40.50 4.92 -9.44
C PRO A 7 -39.71 3.77 -8.82
N LEU A 8 -38.96 3.10 -9.68
CA LEU A 8 -38.07 1.99 -9.43
C LEU A 8 -37.12 2.35 -8.27
N LYS A 9 -37.04 1.48 -7.27
CA LYS A 9 -36.12 1.55 -6.13
C LYS A 9 -34.71 1.91 -6.62
N ASP A 10 -34.11 2.88 -5.93
CA ASP A 10 -32.68 3.16 -5.91
C ASP A 10 -31.89 1.88 -6.09
N GLY A 11 -31.35 1.72 -7.30
CA GLY A 11 -30.23 0.83 -7.55
C GLY A 11 -29.05 1.44 -6.82
N SER A 12 -28.96 1.12 -5.53
CA SER A 12 -27.78 1.30 -4.71
C SER A 12 -26.60 0.81 -5.54
N MET A 13 -25.84 1.75 -6.10
CA MET A 13 -24.51 1.46 -6.59
C MET A 13 -23.80 0.88 -5.39
N GLU A 14 -23.67 -0.45 -5.35
CA GLU A 14 -22.71 -1.12 -4.50
C GLU A 14 -21.36 -0.47 -4.81
N SER A 15 -20.99 0.47 -3.94
CA SER A 15 -19.63 0.92 -3.78
C SER A 15 -18.81 -0.36 -3.71
N LYS A 16 -18.02 -0.65 -4.76
CA LYS A 16 -16.99 -1.67 -4.70
C LYS A 16 -16.17 -1.29 -3.48
N THR A 17 -16.44 -2.00 -2.41
CA THR A 17 -15.81 -1.76 -1.13
C THR A 17 -14.37 -2.14 -1.41
N ASP A 18 -13.47 -1.16 -1.41
CA ASP A 18 -12.05 -1.37 -1.14
C ASP A 18 -12.01 -2.28 0.07
N LYS A 19 -11.86 -3.58 -0.18
CA LYS A 19 -11.95 -4.58 0.87
C LYS A 19 -10.74 -4.30 1.74
N PRO A 20 -10.90 -3.82 2.99
CA PRO A 20 -9.75 -3.61 3.84
C PRO A 20 -9.06 -4.96 3.91
N ASN A 21 -7.78 -4.99 3.54
CA ASN A 21 -6.95 -6.18 3.57
C ASN A 21 -7.23 -6.92 4.88
N ASP A 22 -7.48 -8.24 4.85
CA ASP A 22 -7.91 -8.99 6.04
C ASP A 22 -6.69 -9.23 6.97
N TRP A 23 -6.26 -8.15 7.62
CA TRP A 23 -5.12 -8.07 8.55
C TRP A 23 -5.19 -9.12 9.65
N SER A 24 -6.40 -9.61 9.95
CA SER A 24 -6.71 -10.67 10.91
C SER A 24 -5.99 -11.99 10.61
N LYS A 25 -5.53 -12.20 9.37
CA LYS A 25 -4.80 -13.40 8.94
C LYS A 25 -3.30 -13.29 9.08
N LEU A 26 -2.78 -12.10 9.37
CA LEU A 26 -1.36 -11.87 9.53
C LEU A 26 -0.93 -12.25 10.96
N SER A 27 0.28 -12.77 11.11
CA SER A 27 0.81 -13.08 12.44
C SER A 27 0.95 -11.79 13.27
N PRO A 28 0.83 -11.86 14.61
CA PRO A 28 1.04 -10.70 15.48
C PRO A 28 2.38 -10.00 15.23
N ALA A 29 3.44 -10.75 14.90
CA ALA A 29 4.75 -10.20 14.55
C ALA A 29 4.73 -9.38 13.25
N VAL A 30 3.94 -9.81 12.25
CA VAL A 30 3.75 -9.07 11.00
C VAL A 30 2.89 -7.82 11.24
N VAL A 31 1.85 -7.92 12.06
CA VAL A 31 1.02 -6.78 12.45
C VAL A 31 1.83 -5.76 13.26
N GLU A 32 2.72 -6.23 14.14
CA GLU A 32 3.62 -5.40 14.93
C GLU A 32 4.72 -4.76 14.08
N ALA A 33 5.24 -5.46 13.07
CA ALA A 33 6.18 -4.91 12.10
C ALA A 33 5.52 -3.89 11.14
N LEU A 34 4.21 -4.03 10.90
CA LEU A 34 3.41 -3.17 10.01
C LEU A 34 2.54 -2.20 10.83
N ARG A 35 3.09 -1.62 11.91
CA ARG A 35 2.41 -0.52 12.61
C ARG A 35 2.24 0.66 11.65
N ARG A 36 0.99 1.08 11.45
CA ARG A 36 0.67 2.26 10.63
C ARG A 36 1.39 3.50 11.18
N GLY A 37 1.88 4.35 10.28
CA GLY A 37 2.64 5.54 10.65
C GLY A 37 4.08 5.28 11.12
N GLU A 38 4.51 4.03 11.26
CA GLU A 38 5.90 3.68 11.55
C GLU A 38 6.66 3.30 10.27
N PRO A 39 7.96 3.58 10.21
CA PRO A 39 8.76 3.20 9.07
C PRO A 39 8.99 1.67 9.02
N LEU A 40 9.02 1.10 7.82
CA LEU A 40 9.20 -0.34 7.63
C LEU A 40 10.67 -0.67 7.36
N TYR A 41 11.21 -1.67 8.05
CA TYR A 41 12.58 -2.13 7.83
C TYR A 41 12.69 -2.91 6.52
N VAL A 42 13.65 -2.51 5.67
CA VAL A 42 13.88 -3.12 4.36
C VAL A 42 15.23 -3.84 4.37
N VAL A 43 15.18 -5.14 4.16
CA VAL A 43 16.37 -5.98 4.00
C VAL A 43 16.55 -6.37 2.54
N ASP A 44 17.81 -6.59 2.16
CA ASP A 44 18.13 -7.20 0.88
C ASP A 44 17.43 -8.56 0.73
N ALA A 45 17.10 -8.95 -0.51
CA ALA A 45 16.38 -10.19 -0.80
C ALA A 45 17.14 -11.45 -0.36
N LEU A 46 18.47 -11.38 -0.26
CA LEU A 46 19.31 -12.46 0.23
C LEU A 46 19.48 -12.42 1.77
N GLY A 47 18.86 -11.44 2.44
CA GLY A 47 18.98 -11.26 3.89
C GLY A 47 20.38 -10.77 4.34
N ASN A 48 21.22 -10.34 3.41
CA ASN A 48 22.62 -9.96 3.68
C ASN A 48 22.77 -8.67 4.51
N GLY A 49 21.67 -7.98 4.77
CA GLY A 49 21.65 -6.79 5.61
C GLY A 49 20.70 -5.73 5.10
N VAL A 50 20.98 -4.52 5.55
CA VAL A 50 20.15 -3.35 5.36
C VAL A 50 20.26 -2.83 3.92
N VAL A 51 19.12 -2.51 3.32
CA VAL A 51 19.12 -1.87 2.00
C VAL A 51 19.73 -0.46 2.11
N PRO A 52 20.71 -0.11 1.25
CA PRO A 52 21.31 1.21 1.25
C PRO A 52 20.30 2.33 0.98
N ASP A 53 20.56 3.48 1.59
CA ASP A 53 19.79 4.70 1.42
C ASP A 53 19.62 5.03 -0.06
N SER A 54 18.36 5.22 -0.46
CA SER A 54 18.02 5.38 -1.86
C SER A 54 16.63 5.97 -2.05
N PRO A 55 16.44 6.74 -3.13
CA PRO A 55 15.10 7.16 -3.54
C PRO A 55 14.32 5.95 -4.05
N VAL A 56 13.04 5.92 -3.71
CA VAL A 56 12.07 4.93 -4.16
C VAL A 56 10.82 5.63 -4.70
N THR A 57 10.11 4.95 -5.58
CA THR A 57 8.86 5.43 -6.16
C THR A 57 7.76 4.42 -5.87
N VAL A 58 6.67 4.87 -5.26
CA VAL A 58 5.44 4.08 -5.13
C VAL A 58 4.55 4.43 -6.32
N VAL A 59 4.21 3.43 -7.12
CA VAL A 59 3.33 3.55 -8.28
C VAL A 59 1.97 2.98 -7.90
N THR A 60 0.91 3.77 -8.05
CA THR A 60 -0.49 3.38 -7.83
C THR A 60 -1.35 3.73 -9.03
N ASP A 61 -2.63 3.37 -9.00
CA ASP A 61 -3.63 3.81 -9.97
C ASP A 61 -3.84 5.34 -9.97
N LYS A 62 -3.54 5.99 -8.84
CA LYS A 62 -3.66 7.44 -8.63
C LYS A 62 -2.42 8.22 -9.06
N GLY A 63 -1.30 7.56 -9.34
CA GLY A 63 -0.08 8.17 -9.85
C GLY A 63 1.20 7.64 -9.21
N GLU A 64 2.29 8.39 -9.43
CA GLU A 64 3.62 8.05 -8.91
C GLU A 64 4.03 9.00 -7.80
N PHE A 65 4.47 8.44 -6.67
CA PHE A 65 4.87 9.19 -5.48
C PHE A 65 6.31 8.85 -5.10
N GLN A 66 7.14 9.87 -4.83
CA GLN A 66 8.54 9.68 -4.48
C GLN A 66 8.75 9.69 -2.97
N TYR A 67 9.52 8.72 -2.49
CA TYR A 67 9.91 8.55 -1.09
C TYR A 67 11.38 8.12 -0.99
N ASN A 68 11.84 7.85 0.22
CA ASN A 68 13.19 7.38 0.47
C ASN A 68 13.21 6.14 1.36
N ILE A 69 14.24 5.33 1.15
CA ILE A 69 14.79 4.44 2.17
C ILE A 69 15.91 5.22 2.86
N THR A 70 15.84 5.34 4.18
CA THR A 70 16.84 6.03 5.00
C THR A 70 17.23 5.14 6.17
N ASN A 71 18.52 4.88 6.36
CA ASN A 71 19.05 3.93 7.33
C ASN A 71 18.32 2.56 7.28
N GLY A 72 18.01 2.09 6.07
CA GLY A 72 17.30 0.82 5.90
C GLY A 72 15.81 0.83 6.13
N ARG A 73 15.22 2.00 6.32
CA ARG A 73 13.83 2.16 6.69
C ARG A 73 13.08 2.88 5.58
N LEU A 74 12.00 2.27 5.10
CA LEU A 74 11.08 2.87 4.16
C LEU A 74 10.23 3.93 4.87
N ASP A 75 10.03 5.07 4.19
CA ASP A 75 9.18 6.16 4.65
C ASP A 75 7.78 5.67 5.09
N PRO A 76 7.27 6.07 6.28
CA PRO A 76 5.96 5.65 6.76
C PRO A 76 4.81 5.96 5.80
N ALA A 77 4.85 7.07 5.07
CA ALA A 77 3.81 7.42 4.12
C ALA A 77 3.80 6.48 2.92
N ALA A 78 4.98 5.99 2.49
CA ALA A 78 5.08 4.96 1.46
C ALA A 78 4.49 3.62 1.95
N VAL A 79 4.77 3.26 3.21
CA VAL A 79 4.20 2.07 3.85
C VAL A 79 2.69 2.16 3.86
N GLU A 80 2.12 3.29 4.31
CA GLU A 80 0.67 3.46 4.35
C GLU A 80 0.01 3.28 2.97
N ILE A 81 0.63 3.77 1.91
CA ILE A 81 0.10 3.55 0.55
C ILE A 81 0.12 2.06 0.21
N LEU A 82 1.26 1.38 0.41
CA LEU A 82 1.41 -0.05 0.11
C LEU A 82 0.46 -0.94 0.93
N LEU A 83 0.10 -0.51 2.14
CA LEU A 83 -0.82 -1.25 2.99
C LEU A 83 -2.29 -1.03 2.64
N ASN A 84 -2.65 0.14 2.08
CA ASN A 84 -4.03 0.48 1.74
C ASN A 84 -4.37 0.22 0.26
N ASP A 85 -3.39 0.10 -0.62
CA ASP A 85 -3.58 -0.20 -2.04
C ASP A 85 -2.84 -1.50 -2.42
N SER A 86 -3.60 -2.56 -2.66
CA SER A 86 -3.07 -3.87 -3.03
C SER A 86 -2.41 -3.92 -4.41
N ASN A 87 -2.64 -2.92 -5.26
CA ASN A 87 -2.03 -2.79 -6.59
C ASN A 87 -0.81 -1.88 -6.58
N ALA A 88 -0.49 -1.25 -5.45
CA ALA A 88 0.66 -0.38 -5.33
C ALA A 88 1.97 -1.17 -5.48
N VAL A 89 2.90 -0.62 -6.28
CA VAL A 89 4.22 -1.22 -6.52
C VAL A 89 5.30 -0.27 -6.02
N LEU A 90 6.26 -0.79 -5.25
CA LEU A 90 7.45 -0.05 -4.83
C LEU A 90 8.60 -0.31 -5.82
N LEU A 91 9.05 0.74 -6.49
CA LEU A 91 10.21 0.72 -7.38
C LEU A 91 11.40 1.37 -6.70
N ARG A 92 12.48 0.62 -6.55
CA ARG A 92 13.77 1.15 -6.09
C ARG A 92 14.67 1.43 -7.28
N ARG A 93 15.19 2.65 -7.38
CA ARG A 93 16.10 3.00 -8.46
C ARG A 93 17.47 2.37 -8.21
N TRP A 94 17.78 1.29 -8.91
CA TRP A 94 19.11 0.69 -8.88
C TRP A 94 20.12 1.67 -9.49
N ARG A 95 21.06 2.15 -8.67
CA ARG A 95 22.27 2.82 -9.17
C ARG A 95 23.43 1.83 -9.02
N PRO A 96 24.13 1.47 -10.10
CA PRO A 96 25.40 0.76 -9.98
C PRO A 96 26.33 1.61 -9.10
N GLN A 97 26.83 1.06 -7.99
CA GLN A 97 27.96 1.68 -7.31
C GLN A 97 29.14 1.61 -8.27
N ARG A 98 29.67 2.77 -8.66
CA ARG A 98 30.89 2.89 -9.47
C ARG A 98 32.11 2.72 -8.60
#